data_AF-A0A218U873-F1
#
_entry.id   AF-A0A218U873-F1
#
_cell.length_a   1.000
_cell.length_b   1.000
_cell.length_c   1.000
_cell.angle_alpha   90.00
_cell.angle_beta   90.00
_cell.angle_gamma   90.00
#
_symmetry.space_group_name_H-M   'P 1'
#
loop_
_entity.id
_entity.type
_entity.pdbx_description
1 polymer ?
#
loop_
_entity_poly.entity_id
_entity_poly.type
_entity_poly.pdbx_seq_one_letter_code
_entity_poly.pdbx_strand_id
1 'polypeptide(L)' 'MLSQEELQHLIYSSNHLNYTVVWALLDSLSRELQALVEHPNGTKSNPATTCKELLLAHPGLPDGQYYI' A
#
# COMPACT_ATOMS: atom_id res chain seq x y z
N MET A 1 -27.80 0.15 -22.07
CA MET A 1 -27.74 1.62 -22.21
C MET A 1 -28.20 2.20 -20.89
N LEU A 2 -27.40 3.09 -20.29
CA LEU A 2 -27.79 3.78 -19.05
C LEU A 2 -28.96 4.73 -19.35
N SER A 3 -29.88 4.85 -18.39
CA SER A 3 -30.96 5.82 -18.44
C SER A 3 -30.41 7.25 -18.26
N GLN A 4 -31.21 8.24 -18.68
CA GLN A 4 -30.84 9.65 -18.55
C GLN A 4 -30.63 10.07 -17.09
N GLU A 5 -31.40 9.49 -16.16
CA GLU A 5 -31.29 9.77 -14.72
C GLU A 5 -29.99 9.21 -14.14
N GLU A 6 -29.62 7.98 -14.51
CA GLU A 6 -28.35 7.37 -14.11
C GLU A 6 -27.14 8.17 -14.64
N LEU A 7 -27.25 8.66 -15.87
CA LEU A 7 -26.22 9.50 -16.49
C LEU A 7 -26.06 10.83 -15.74
N GLN A 8 -27.17 11.48 -15.37
CA GLN A 8 -27.18 12.72 -14.62
C GLN A 8 -26.60 12.52 -13.21
N HIS A 9 -26.93 11.41 -12.56
CA HIS A 9 -26.40 11.09 -11.24
C HIS A 9 -24.88 10.91 -11.26
N LEU A 10 -24.35 10.21 -12.28
CA LEU A 10 -22.90 10.06 -12.48
C LEU A 10 -22.21 11.40 -12.71
N ILE A 11 -22.77 12.28 -13.56
CA ILE A 11 -22.19 13.61 -13.85
C ILE A 11 -22.20 14.50 -12.61
N TYR A 12 -23.31 14.49 -11.85
CA TYR A 12 -23.44 15.26 -10.62
C TYR A 12 -22.44 14.81 -9.56
N SER A 13 -22.33 13.51 -9.30
CA SER A 13 -21.34 12.95 -8.37
C SER A 13 -19.90 13.30 -8.78
N SER A 14 -19.61 13.28 -10.09
CA SER A 14 -18.28 13.62 -10.63
C SER A 14 -17.91 15.11 -10.42
N ASN A 15 -18.88 16.01 -10.57
CA ASN A 15 -18.66 17.45 -10.38
C ASN A 15 -18.52 17.86 -8.91
N HIS A 16 -19.04 17.05 -7.99
CA HIS A 16 -18.91 17.25 -6.55
C HIS A 16 -17.77 16.46 -5.92
N LEU A 17 -17.00 15.72 -6.71
CA LEU A 17 -15.83 15.00 -6.22
C LEU A 17 -14.73 15.98 -5.83
N ASN A 18 -14.38 16.00 -4.55
CA ASN A 18 -13.20 16.73 -4.09
C ASN A 18 -11.95 15.93 -4.48
N TYR A 19 -11.35 16.27 -5.62
CA TYR A 19 -10.17 15.60 -6.15
C TYR A 19 -9.00 15.57 -5.17
N THR A 20 -8.83 16.59 -4.33
CA THR A 20 -7.79 16.62 -3.30
C THR A 20 -7.99 15.51 -2.27
N VAL A 21 -9.24 15.31 -1.83
CA VAL A 21 -9.58 14.24 -0.86
C VAL A 21 -9.40 12.87 -1.51
N VAL A 22 -9.85 12.69 -2.76
CA VAL A 22 -9.67 11.43 -3.49
C VAL A 22 -8.19 11.07 -3.64
N TRP A 23 -7.35 12.02 -4.01
CA TRP A 23 -5.91 11.79 -4.11
C TRP A 23 -5.27 11.46 -2.76
N ALA A 24 -5.65 12.15 -1.68
CA ALA A 24 -5.15 11.85 -0.35
C ALA A 24 -5.53 10.43 0.10
N LEU A 25 -6.75 9.98 -0.21
CA LEU A 25 -7.21 8.62 0.08
C LEU A 25 -6.43 7.58 -0.74
N LEU A 26 -6.20 7.83 -2.03
CA LEU A 26 -5.41 6.94 -2.89
C LEU A 26 -3.95 6.85 -2.43
N ASP A 27 -3.34 7.96 -1.98
CA ASP A 27 -1.99 7.96 -1.42
C ASP A 27 -1.92 7.15 -0.12
N SER A 28 -2.88 7.35 0.80
CA SER A 28 -2.96 6.58 2.05
C SER A 28 -3.08 5.08 1.78
N LEU A 29 -4.01 4.70 0.90
CA LEU A 29 -4.23 3.29 0.54
C LEU A 29 -2.99 2.68 -0.10
N SER A 30 -2.29 3.42 -0.96
CA SER A 30 -1.06 2.95 -1.60
C SER A 30 0.03 2.67 -0.55
N ARG A 31 0.19 3.54 0.45
CA ARG A 31 1.14 3.33 1.56
C ARG A 31 0.77 2.15 2.44
N GLU A 32 -0.51 1.99 2.76
CA GLU A 32 -1.00 0.85 3.55
C GLU A 32 -0.78 -0.47 2.82
N LEU A 33 -1.07 -0.53 1.53
CA LEU A 33 -0.79 -1.71 0.71
C LEU A 33 0.71 -2.00 0.62
N GLN A 34 1.54 -0.97 0.48
CA GLN A 34 2.98 -1.14 0.47
C GLN A 34 3.47 -1.72 1.81
N ALA A 35 2.98 -1.22 2.95
CA ALA A 35 3.33 -1.75 4.26
C ALA A 35 2.89 -3.21 4.48
N LEU A 36 1.83 -3.66 3.82
CA LEU A 36 1.37 -5.06 3.88
C LEU A 36 2.18 -6.01 2.99
N VAL A 37 2.81 -5.49 1.93
CA VAL A 37 3.56 -6.29 0.94
C VAL A 37 5.07 -6.25 1.19
N GLU A 38 5.57 -5.18 1.81
CA GLU A 38 6.99 -5.05 2.15
C GLU A 38 7.36 -6.06 3.24
N HIS A 39 8.16 -7.04 2.84
CA HIS A 39 8.75 -7.99 3.77
C HIS A 39 9.90 -7.31 4.53
N PRO A 40 10.15 -7.68 5.79
CA PRO A 40 11.27 -7.14 6.53
C PRO A 40 12.59 -7.56 5.90
N ASN A 41 13.52 -6.61 5.71
CA ASN A 41 14.77 -6.83 5.00
C ASN A 41 16.01 -6.81 5.90
N GLY A 42 15.82 -6.65 7.22
CA GLY A 42 16.90 -6.69 8.19
C GLY A 42 17.74 -5.41 8.23
N THR A 43 17.27 -4.32 7.60
CA THR A 43 17.89 -2.98 7.72
C THR A 43 17.33 -2.24 8.93
N LYS A 44 18.06 -1.21 9.40
CA LYS A 44 17.59 -0.37 10.53
C LYS A 44 16.22 0.27 10.29
N SER A 45 15.90 0.59 9.03
CA SER A 45 14.61 1.17 8.65
C SER A 45 13.49 0.15 8.49
N ASN A 46 13.81 -1.14 8.33
CA ASN A 46 12.84 -2.21 8.15
C ASN A 46 13.36 -3.53 8.77
N PRO A 47 13.40 -3.60 10.11
CA PRO A 47 13.89 -4.78 10.83
C PRO A 47 12.91 -5.95 10.74
N ALA A 48 13.39 -7.17 10.92
CA ALA A 48 12.55 -8.38 10.99
C ALA A 48 12.23 -8.75 12.43
N THR A 49 11.14 -9.44 12.76
CA THR A 49 10.89 -9.87 14.15
C THR A 49 11.85 -10.97 14.62
N THR A 50 12.32 -11.80 13.68
CA THR A 50 13.30 -12.87 13.95
C THR A 50 14.21 -13.11 12.75
N CYS A 51 15.39 -13.69 12.96
CA CYS A 51 16.24 -14.16 11.86
C CYS A 51 15.54 -15.21 10.98
N LYS A 52 14.61 -15.99 11.54
CA LYS A 52 13.83 -16.98 10.79
C LYS A 52 12.84 -16.32 9.84
N GLU A 53 12.16 -15.27 10.27
CA GLU A 53 11.29 -14.48 9.41
C GLU A 53 12.09 -13.84 8.26
N LEU A 54 13.25 -13.24 8.58
CA LEU A 54 14.13 -12.64 7.59
C LEU A 54 14.60 -13.65 6.53
N LEU A 55 14.97 -14.86 6.96
CA LEU A 55 15.38 -15.94 6.05
C LEU A 55 14.23 -16.42 5.17
N LEU A 56 13.01 -16.50 5.70
CA LEU A 56 11.83 -16.89 4.91
C LEU A 56 11.49 -15.83 3.85
N ALA A 57 11.60 -14.55 4.21
CA ALA A 57 11.42 -13.44 3.29
C ALA A 57 12.53 -13.35 2.23
N HIS A 58 13.77 -13.66 2.61
CA HIS A 58 14.95 -13.52 1.76
C HIS A 58 15.91 -14.74 1.87
N PRO A 59 15.59 -15.87 1.22
CA PRO A 59 16.36 -17.12 1.35
C PRO A 59 17.83 -17.05 0.89
N GLY A 60 18.19 -16.03 0.11
CA GLY A 60 19.54 -15.82 -0.39
C GLY A 60 20.40 -14.86 0.44
N LEU A 61 19.88 -14.31 1.55
CA LEU A 61 20.69 -13.46 2.43
C LEU A 61 21.80 -14.30 3.09
N PRO A 62 23.06 -13.83 3.09
CA PRO A 62 24.15 -14.52 3.77
C PRO A 62 24.03 -14.38 5.28
N ASP A 63 24.70 -15.27 6.02
CA ASP A 63 24.88 -15.10 7.45
C ASP A 63 25.59 -13.77 7.76
N GLY A 64 25.11 -13.04 8.77
CA GLY A 64 25.62 -11.71 9.08
C GLY A 64 24.85 -10.99 10.18
N GLN A 65 25.19 -9.72 10.39
CA GLN A 65 24.50 -8.84 11.33
C GLN A 65 23.32 -8.17 10.63
N TYR A 66 22.13 -8.29 11.23
CA TYR A 66 20.90 -7.69 10.74
C TYR A 66 20.16 -7.02 11.90
N TYR A 67 19.28 -6.07 11.56
CA TYR A 67 18.35 -5.47 12.50
C TYR A 67 17.13 -6.35 12.62
N ILE A 68 16.87 -6.79 13.84
CA ILE A 68 15.74 -7.61 14.23
C ILE A 68 14.92 -6.81 15.25
#